data_AF-A0A553MQ85-F1
#
_entry.id   AF-A0A553MQ85-F1
#
_cell.length_a   1.000
_cell.length_b   1.000
_cell.length_c   1.000
_cell.angle_alpha   90.00
_cell.angle_beta   90.00
_cell.angle_gamma   90.00
#
_symmetry.space_group_name_H-M   'P 1'
#
loop_
_entity.id
_entity.type
_entity.pdbx_description
1 polymer ?
#
loop_
_entity_poly.entity_id
_entity_poly.type
_entity_poly.pdbx_seq_one_letter_code
_entity_poly.pdbx_strand_id
1 'polypeptide(L)'
;MAAGADSCFLGFDFSTQQLKVVAVDGNLEIFHQSSVHFDSELPQFRTQGGVHIHEDKLTVTSPALDLLLEKMRSSRFDFSRVKAISGCAQQHGSVFWKTGARKTLNNLSPQQPLYDLLQECFSVPDAPVWMDSSSFRECEALEESVGGAQTLADITGSRAYERFTGNQIAKIYSWKPKEYSDTERISLISSFAASLFLGDYAPIDYSDGSGMNLMDIFHKQWSPVCLNATAPGLSERLGELTPSTGVLGTVSCYFSERYGFSHNCDVVAFTGDNPGMFFDVLEISPSVSGHHRFDAEGRKVSSFSPDVEIRALVEGQFLAKRFHAQKLGYKIVKNSRVLATGGASSNHDILQVLSDVFDAPVYTIDVPNSTCLGCAYRAAHVERGSSFSEMLRNTSKPQLAVRPQAGSKEVYAPMLVRFAELEEQILQEMKPL
;
A
#
# COMPACT_ATOMS: atom_id res chain seq x y z
N MET A 1 -29.93 -3.38 4.42
CA MET A 1 -30.75 -4.09 3.42
C MET A 1 -29.79 -4.80 2.46
N ALA A 2 -30.14 -5.97 1.92
CA ALA A 2 -29.31 -6.58 0.88
C ALA A 2 -29.20 -5.60 -0.30
N ALA A 3 -27.98 -5.28 -0.74
CA ALA A 3 -27.80 -4.55 -1.99
C ALA A 3 -28.54 -5.35 -3.08
N GLY A 4 -29.34 -4.67 -3.91
CA GLY A 4 -30.12 -5.34 -4.95
C GLY A 4 -29.22 -6.20 -5.84
N ALA A 5 -29.76 -7.27 -6.43
CA ALA A 5 -29.02 -8.15 -7.34
C ALA A 5 -28.35 -7.39 -8.52
N ASP A 6 -28.85 -6.19 -8.82
CA ASP A 6 -28.33 -5.31 -9.86
C ASP A 6 -27.19 -4.37 -9.41
N SER A 7 -26.85 -4.32 -8.11
CA SER A 7 -25.79 -3.45 -7.57
C SER A 7 -24.41 -3.89 -8.04
N CYS A 8 -23.56 -2.93 -8.39
CA CYS A 8 -22.16 -3.13 -8.77
C CYS A 8 -21.23 -2.26 -7.90
N PHE A 9 -20.08 -2.83 -7.52
CA PHE A 9 -19.03 -2.12 -6.77
C PHE A 9 -17.69 -2.26 -7.49
N LEU A 10 -16.97 -1.15 -7.67
CA LEU A 10 -15.66 -1.17 -8.33
C LEU A 10 -14.53 -1.02 -7.32
N GLY A 11 -13.48 -1.81 -7.52
CA GLY A 11 -12.23 -1.73 -6.79
C GLY A 11 -11.07 -1.46 -7.75
N PHE A 12 -10.42 -0.32 -7.60
CA PHE A 12 -9.26 0.07 -8.40
C PHE A 12 -7.93 -0.23 -7.69
N ASP A 13 -6.88 -0.48 -8.46
CA ASP A 13 -5.50 -0.59 -7.96
C ASP A 13 -4.54 0.18 -8.87
N PHE A 14 -4.08 1.33 -8.38
CA PHE A 14 -3.10 2.22 -9.00
C PHE A 14 -1.68 1.77 -8.61
N SER A 15 -1.26 0.64 -9.17
CA SER A 15 0.05 0.03 -8.87
C SER A 15 1.18 0.66 -9.69
N THR A 16 2.43 0.30 -9.38
CA THR A 16 3.62 0.83 -10.06
C THR A 16 3.68 0.51 -11.56
N GLN A 17 3.22 -0.66 -11.99
CA GLN A 17 3.38 -1.15 -13.37
C GLN A 17 2.10 -1.12 -14.21
N GLN A 18 0.96 -1.02 -13.54
CA GLN A 18 -0.35 -1.12 -14.18
C GLN A 18 -1.44 -0.49 -13.33
N LEU A 19 -2.50 -0.04 -14.00
CA LEU A 19 -3.77 0.29 -13.36
C LEU A 19 -4.74 -0.88 -13.57
N LYS A 20 -5.37 -1.36 -12.50
CA LYS A 20 -6.33 -2.46 -12.56
C LYS A 20 -7.67 -2.07 -11.98
N VAL A 21 -8.73 -2.77 -12.41
CA VAL A 21 -10.07 -2.66 -11.84
C VAL A 21 -10.76 -4.03 -11.79
N VAL A 22 -11.46 -4.27 -10.69
CA VAL A 22 -12.36 -5.41 -10.50
C VAL A 22 -13.76 -4.88 -10.21
N ALA A 23 -14.78 -5.46 -10.85
CA ALA A 23 -16.17 -5.23 -10.53
C ALA A 23 -16.78 -6.45 -9.85
N VAL A 24 -17.46 -6.22 -8.71
CA VAL A 24 -18.23 -7.24 -8.00
C VAL A 24 -19.70 -6.88 -7.95
N ASP A 25 -20.56 -7.89 -7.97
CA ASP A 25 -22.01 -7.72 -7.91
C ASP A 25 -22.57 -7.61 -6.47
N GLY A 26 -23.90 -7.61 -6.34
CA GLY A 26 -24.60 -7.66 -5.06
C GLY A 26 -24.35 -8.92 -4.23
N ASN A 27 -23.78 -9.98 -4.80
CA ASN A 27 -23.35 -11.19 -4.09
C ASN A 27 -21.85 -11.21 -3.80
N LEU A 28 -21.13 -10.14 -4.16
CA LEU A 28 -19.67 -10.01 -4.06
C LEU A 28 -18.91 -10.97 -4.98
N GLU A 29 -19.55 -11.42 -6.06
CA GLU A 29 -18.93 -12.24 -7.09
C GLU A 29 -18.30 -11.35 -8.15
N ILE A 30 -17.07 -11.69 -8.55
CA ILE A 30 -16.36 -10.98 -9.62
C ILE A 30 -17.02 -11.30 -10.96
N PHE A 31 -17.49 -10.29 -11.67
CA PHE A 31 -18.07 -10.46 -13.01
C PHE A 31 -17.34 -9.67 -14.11
N HIS A 32 -16.43 -8.76 -13.74
CA HIS A 32 -15.61 -8.02 -14.70
C HIS A 32 -14.22 -7.71 -14.12
N GLN A 33 -13.20 -7.77 -14.97
CA GLN A 33 -11.83 -7.35 -14.67
C GLN A 33 -11.22 -6.68 -15.89
N SER A 34 -10.46 -5.60 -15.68
CA SER A 34 -9.69 -4.93 -16.72
C SER A 34 -8.38 -4.39 -16.14
N SER A 35 -7.37 -4.24 -16.99
CA SER A 35 -6.09 -3.63 -16.64
C SER A 35 -5.54 -2.77 -17.77
N VAL A 36 -4.62 -1.87 -17.44
CA VAL A 36 -3.76 -1.13 -18.37
C VAL A 36 -2.33 -1.25 -17.89
N HIS A 37 -1.47 -1.86 -18.71
CA HIS A 37 -0.04 -2.00 -18.45
C HIS A 37 0.72 -0.81 -19.03
N PHE A 38 1.44 -0.07 -18.18
CA PHE A 38 1.98 1.24 -18.55
C PHE A 38 2.99 1.15 -19.72
N ASP A 39 3.99 0.28 -19.63
CA ASP A 39 5.05 0.20 -20.65
C ASP A 39 4.52 -0.25 -22.02
N SER A 40 3.60 -1.23 -22.04
CA SER A 40 3.13 -1.83 -23.28
C SER A 40 1.96 -1.08 -23.92
N GLU A 41 1.09 -0.48 -23.11
CA GLU A 41 -0.15 0.17 -23.60
C GLU A 41 -0.07 1.69 -23.60
N LEU A 42 0.93 2.29 -22.94
CA LEU A 42 1.19 3.72 -22.94
C LEU A 42 2.67 4.04 -23.29
N PRO A 43 3.25 3.46 -24.37
CA PRO A 43 4.67 3.58 -24.68
C PRO A 43 5.14 5.02 -24.95
N GLN A 44 4.21 5.95 -25.25
CA GLN A 44 4.51 7.37 -25.42
C GLN A 44 5.11 8.01 -24.16
N PHE A 45 4.83 7.46 -22.98
CA PHE A 45 5.43 7.92 -21.73
C PHE A 45 6.79 7.27 -21.45
N ARG A 46 7.29 6.34 -22.27
CA ARG A 46 8.68 5.82 -22.19
C ARG A 46 9.10 5.35 -20.78
N THR A 47 8.19 4.72 -20.06
CA THR A 47 8.47 4.10 -18.76
C THR A 47 9.21 2.76 -18.94
N GLN A 48 9.94 2.34 -17.92
CA GLN A 48 10.51 1.00 -17.79
C GLN A 48 10.13 0.43 -16.43
N GLY A 49 9.32 -0.63 -16.40
CA GLY A 49 8.70 -1.11 -15.16
C GLY A 49 7.66 -0.13 -14.63
N GLY A 50 6.98 0.62 -15.50
CA GLY A 50 5.97 1.63 -15.15
C GLY A 50 6.53 2.94 -14.58
N VAL A 51 7.85 3.11 -14.65
CA VAL A 51 8.57 4.19 -13.98
C VAL A 51 9.60 4.83 -14.90
N HIS A 52 9.81 6.14 -14.74
CA HIS A 52 11.05 6.78 -15.18
C HIS A 52 12.16 6.52 -14.16
N ILE A 53 13.38 6.31 -14.60
CA ILE A 53 14.54 6.26 -13.71
C ILE A 53 15.46 7.39 -14.15
N HIS A 54 15.38 8.53 -13.46
CA HIS A 54 16.26 9.67 -13.71
C HIS A 54 17.64 9.45 -13.06
N GLU A 55 18.65 10.27 -13.40
CA GLU A 55 20.01 10.18 -12.80
C GLU A 55 19.99 10.36 -11.27
N ASP A 56 18.98 11.03 -10.74
CA ASP A 56 18.72 11.23 -9.31
C ASP A 56 17.78 10.17 -8.68
N LYS A 57 17.40 9.15 -9.45
CA LYS A 57 16.47 8.06 -9.10
C LYS A 57 15.00 8.46 -8.89
N LEU A 58 14.56 9.64 -9.34
CA LEU A 58 13.14 9.99 -9.37
C LEU A 58 12.35 9.07 -10.32
N THR A 59 11.07 8.85 -10.01
CA THR A 59 10.20 7.91 -10.72
C THR A 59 8.76 8.41 -10.80
N VAL A 60 8.15 8.36 -11.98
CA VAL A 60 6.78 8.86 -12.25
C VAL A 60 5.92 7.79 -12.93
N THR A 61 4.61 7.75 -12.64
CA THR A 61 3.64 6.86 -13.30
C THR A 61 2.81 7.55 -14.37
N SER A 62 2.42 6.80 -15.40
CA SER A 62 1.67 7.29 -16.55
C SER A 62 0.15 7.45 -16.29
N PRO A 63 -0.51 8.42 -16.95
CA PRO A 63 -1.97 8.57 -16.91
C PRO A 63 -2.65 7.40 -17.63
N ALA A 64 -3.27 6.50 -16.86
CA ALA A 64 -3.88 5.27 -17.38
C ALA A 64 -5.40 5.18 -17.18
N LEU A 65 -5.99 6.08 -16.39
CA LEU A 65 -7.40 6.00 -16.00
C LEU A 65 -8.35 6.16 -17.20
N ASP A 66 -8.10 7.13 -18.08
CA ASP A 66 -8.90 7.31 -19.29
C ASP A 66 -8.92 6.02 -20.14
N LEU A 67 -7.73 5.45 -20.42
CA LEU A 67 -7.62 4.23 -21.22
C LEU A 67 -8.33 3.03 -20.55
N LEU A 68 -8.22 2.89 -19.23
CA LEU A 68 -8.89 1.81 -18.50
C LEU A 68 -10.42 1.92 -18.62
N LEU A 69 -10.98 3.11 -18.41
CA LEU A 69 -12.43 3.34 -18.50
C LEU A 69 -12.93 3.19 -19.94
N GLU A 70 -12.13 3.58 -20.93
CA GLU A 70 -12.43 3.35 -22.35
C GLU A 70 -12.43 1.86 -22.71
N LYS A 71 -11.52 1.06 -22.16
CA LYS A 71 -11.53 -0.42 -22.31
C LYS A 71 -12.78 -1.03 -21.71
N MET A 72 -13.17 -0.60 -20.50
CA MET A 72 -14.42 -1.04 -19.86
C MET A 72 -15.64 -0.66 -20.71
N ARG A 73 -15.73 0.59 -21.19
CA ARG A 73 -16.81 1.03 -22.09
C ARG A 73 -16.86 0.21 -23.38
N SER A 74 -15.72 -0.04 -23.99
CA SER A 74 -15.60 -0.87 -25.21
C SER A 74 -16.02 -2.33 -24.98
N SER A 75 -15.86 -2.84 -23.76
CA SER A 75 -16.37 -4.15 -23.34
C SER A 75 -17.87 -4.17 -23.03
N ARG A 76 -18.58 -3.05 -23.23
CA ARG A 76 -20.00 -2.84 -22.90
C ARG A 76 -20.30 -2.98 -21.41
N PHE A 77 -19.36 -2.56 -20.56
CA PHE A 77 -19.59 -2.44 -19.13
C PHE A 77 -20.68 -1.40 -18.84
N ASP A 78 -21.67 -1.74 -18.01
CA ASP A 78 -22.77 -0.86 -17.63
C ASP A 78 -22.43 -0.06 -16.37
N PHE A 79 -21.90 1.14 -16.56
CA PHE A 79 -21.53 2.05 -15.48
C PHE A 79 -22.72 2.58 -14.67
N SER A 80 -23.95 2.51 -15.20
CA SER A 80 -25.14 3.04 -14.52
C SER A 80 -25.51 2.23 -13.26
N ARG A 81 -25.01 1.00 -13.16
CA ARG A 81 -25.23 0.08 -12.04
C ARG A 81 -24.24 0.27 -10.89
N VAL A 82 -23.18 1.06 -11.08
CA VAL A 82 -22.14 1.25 -10.07
C VAL A 82 -22.70 2.07 -8.91
N LYS A 83 -22.73 1.47 -7.73
CA LYS A 83 -23.23 2.07 -6.48
C LYS A 83 -22.15 2.75 -5.68
N ALA A 84 -20.97 2.15 -5.62
CA ALA A 84 -19.84 2.75 -4.98
C ALA A 84 -18.54 2.28 -5.63
N ILE A 85 -17.52 3.12 -5.52
CA ILE A 85 -16.15 2.82 -5.90
C ILE A 85 -15.22 3.03 -4.71
N SER A 86 -14.14 2.26 -4.68
CA SER A 86 -12.98 2.57 -3.87
C SER A 86 -11.73 2.07 -4.59
N GLY A 87 -10.55 2.35 -4.05
CA GLY A 87 -9.32 1.87 -4.64
C GLY A 87 -8.16 1.90 -3.68
N CYS A 88 -7.07 1.31 -4.16
CA CYS A 88 -5.76 1.39 -3.55
C CYS A 88 -4.75 1.95 -4.54
N ALA A 89 -3.61 2.37 -4.02
CA ALA A 89 -2.48 2.81 -4.82
C ALA A 89 -1.16 2.39 -4.19
N GLN A 90 -0.09 2.36 -4.99
CA GLN A 90 1.26 2.24 -4.46
C GLN A 90 1.49 3.30 -3.36
N GLN A 91 2.03 2.88 -2.22
CA GLN A 91 2.14 3.74 -1.05
C GLN A 91 3.24 4.81 -1.21
N HIS A 92 3.20 5.78 -0.29
CA HIS A 92 4.21 6.82 -0.07
C HIS A 92 4.40 7.87 -1.17
N GLY A 93 4.15 7.50 -2.43
CA GLY A 93 4.25 8.44 -3.55
C GLY A 93 3.29 9.61 -3.37
N SER A 94 3.71 10.80 -3.82
CA SER A 94 2.97 12.04 -3.57
C SER A 94 2.82 12.92 -4.80
N VAL A 95 1.65 13.54 -4.93
CA VAL A 95 1.28 14.44 -6.02
C VAL A 95 1.14 15.85 -5.47
N PHE A 96 1.78 16.82 -6.15
CA PHE A 96 1.80 18.23 -5.77
C PHE A 96 0.94 19.01 -6.75
N TRP A 97 -0.26 19.38 -6.30
CA TRP A 97 -1.22 20.13 -7.10
C TRP A 97 -0.86 21.61 -7.11
N LYS A 98 -0.77 22.17 -8.31
CA LYS A 98 -0.45 23.57 -8.56
C LYS A 98 -1.59 24.48 -8.11
N THR A 99 -1.26 25.71 -7.73
CA THR A 99 -2.24 26.77 -7.46
C THR A 99 -3.27 26.88 -8.60
N GLY A 100 -4.55 26.80 -8.27
CA GLY A 100 -5.66 26.84 -9.21
C GLY A 100 -6.13 25.47 -9.73
N ALA A 101 -5.43 24.38 -9.44
CA ALA A 101 -5.80 23.04 -9.91
C ALA A 101 -7.17 22.58 -9.39
N ARG A 102 -7.56 22.98 -8.17
CA ARG A 102 -8.91 22.69 -7.64
C ARG A 102 -10.01 23.25 -8.54
N LYS A 103 -9.80 24.44 -9.11
CA LYS A 103 -10.75 25.06 -10.02
C LYS A 103 -10.89 24.23 -11.29
N THR A 104 -9.79 23.67 -11.81
CA THR A 104 -9.82 22.78 -12.98
C THR A 104 -10.58 21.49 -12.67
N LEU A 105 -10.29 20.84 -11.54
CA LEU A 105 -11.01 19.63 -11.08
C LEU A 105 -12.52 19.86 -10.96
N ASN A 106 -12.92 21.00 -10.38
CA ASN A 106 -14.33 21.33 -10.18
C ASN A 106 -15.07 21.66 -11.50
N ASN A 107 -14.35 21.84 -12.62
CA ASN A 107 -14.92 22.26 -13.91
C ASN A 107 -14.47 21.35 -15.08
N LEU A 108 -14.26 20.06 -14.83
CA LEU A 108 -13.87 19.09 -15.86
C LEU A 108 -14.93 18.98 -16.97
N SER A 109 -14.50 19.10 -18.23
CA SER A 109 -15.36 18.94 -19.41
C SER A 109 -15.42 17.47 -19.84
N PRO A 110 -16.61 16.84 -19.90
CA PRO A 110 -16.73 15.42 -20.28
C PRO A 110 -16.37 15.13 -21.73
N GLN A 111 -16.17 16.16 -22.56
CA GLN A 111 -15.77 16.03 -23.96
C GLN A 111 -14.29 15.69 -24.12
N GLN A 112 -13.45 15.96 -23.11
CA GLN A 112 -12.01 15.73 -23.16
C GLN A 112 -11.56 14.67 -22.15
N PRO A 113 -10.47 13.93 -22.41
CA PRO A 113 -9.88 13.01 -21.44
C PRO A 113 -9.27 13.79 -20.26
N LEU A 114 -9.21 13.16 -19.09
CA LEU A 114 -8.62 13.75 -17.89
C LEU A 114 -7.16 14.17 -18.12
N TYR A 115 -6.42 13.36 -18.88
CA TYR A 115 -5.03 13.67 -19.23
C TYR A 115 -4.90 15.08 -19.81
N ASP A 116 -5.67 15.43 -20.84
CA ASP A 116 -5.59 16.73 -21.50
C ASP A 116 -6.02 17.88 -20.58
N LEU A 117 -7.00 17.63 -19.71
CA LEU A 117 -7.54 18.64 -18.79
C LEU A 117 -6.58 18.97 -17.64
N LEU A 118 -5.74 18.02 -17.23
CA LEU A 118 -4.95 18.12 -15.99
C LEU A 118 -3.44 18.32 -16.19
N GLN A 119 -2.94 18.39 -17.43
CA GLN A 119 -1.49 18.48 -17.72
C GLN A 119 -0.79 19.63 -16.96
N GLU A 120 -1.47 20.77 -16.82
CA GLU A 120 -0.94 21.99 -16.19
C GLU A 120 -1.29 22.11 -14.70
N CYS A 121 -1.90 21.08 -14.10
CA CYS A 121 -2.39 21.11 -12.72
C CYS A 121 -1.37 20.64 -11.67
N PHE A 122 -0.14 20.32 -12.07
CA PHE A 122 0.90 19.80 -11.18
C PHE A 122 2.09 20.75 -11.09
N SER A 123 2.50 21.10 -9.86
CA SER A 123 3.66 21.96 -9.60
C SER A 123 4.96 21.17 -9.65
N VAL A 124 4.91 19.87 -9.33
CA VAL A 124 6.01 18.92 -9.45
C VAL A 124 5.64 17.90 -10.54
N PRO A 125 6.22 17.98 -11.75
CA PRO A 125 5.88 17.07 -12.84
C PRO A 125 6.35 15.64 -12.55
N ASP A 126 7.55 15.50 -11.98
CA ASP A 126 8.13 14.22 -11.60
C ASP A 126 7.98 13.98 -10.10
N ALA A 127 6.78 13.52 -9.73
CA ALA A 127 6.42 13.14 -8.36
C ALA A 127 7.24 11.92 -7.88
N PRO A 128 7.68 11.84 -6.61
CA PRO A 128 8.38 10.67 -6.08
C PRO A 128 7.42 9.48 -5.86
N VAL A 129 7.96 8.25 -5.91
CA VAL A 129 7.23 7.01 -5.55
C VAL A 129 7.97 6.22 -4.48
N TRP A 130 7.40 5.07 -4.06
CA TRP A 130 7.92 4.21 -3.01
C TRP A 130 9.36 3.71 -3.19
N MET A 131 9.88 3.68 -4.42
CA MET A 131 11.26 3.24 -4.73
C MET A 131 12.31 4.34 -4.50
N ASP A 132 11.91 5.58 -4.25
CA ASP A 132 12.83 6.68 -4.00
C ASP A 132 13.55 6.49 -2.66
N SER A 133 14.89 6.46 -2.72
CA SER A 133 15.78 6.28 -1.55
C SER A 133 16.74 7.49 -1.37
N SER A 134 16.33 8.67 -1.82
CA SER A 134 17.24 9.82 -2.00
C SER A 134 17.14 10.90 -0.93
N SER A 135 16.25 10.73 0.07
CA SER A 135 15.98 11.72 1.11
C SER A 135 16.57 11.32 2.49
N PHE A 136 17.75 10.71 2.49
CA PHE A 136 18.43 10.27 3.71
C PHE A 136 18.70 11.44 4.69
N ARG A 137 19.11 12.59 4.17
CA ARG A 137 19.38 13.79 4.99
C ARG A 137 18.12 14.33 5.64
N GLU A 138 16.99 14.29 4.93
CA GLU A 138 15.70 14.70 5.46
C GLU A 138 15.20 13.73 6.53
N CYS A 139 15.52 12.43 6.40
CA CYS A 139 15.22 11.44 7.44
C CYS A 139 15.97 11.73 8.74
N GLU A 140 17.30 11.96 8.66
CA GLU A 140 18.12 12.31 9.82
C GLU A 140 17.63 13.62 10.47
N ALA A 141 17.34 14.64 9.66
CA ALA A 141 16.85 15.93 10.16
C ALA A 141 15.48 15.82 10.84
N LEU A 142 14.57 15.01 10.31
CA LEU A 142 13.28 14.75 10.93
C LEU A 142 13.45 14.02 12.27
N GLU A 143 14.23 12.94 12.30
CA GLU A 143 14.51 12.19 13.53
C GLU A 143 15.15 13.11 14.59
N GLU A 144 16.16 13.90 14.24
CA GLU A 144 16.79 14.86 15.17
C GLU A 144 15.78 15.88 15.71
N SER A 145 14.94 16.45 14.83
CA SER A 145 13.98 17.49 15.19
C SER A 145 12.88 17.01 16.15
N VAL A 146 12.51 15.73 16.09
CA VAL A 146 11.46 15.16 16.95
C VAL A 146 12.02 14.45 18.20
N GLY A 147 13.34 14.42 18.39
CA GLY A 147 13.98 13.79 19.56
C GLY A 147 14.37 12.32 19.36
N GLY A 148 14.65 11.90 18.14
CA GLY A 148 15.22 10.62 17.75
C GLY A 148 14.26 9.67 17.03
N ALA A 149 14.84 8.64 16.40
CA ALA A 149 14.13 7.61 15.64
C ALA A 149 12.99 6.93 16.42
N GLN A 150 13.22 6.59 17.69
CA GLN A 150 12.21 5.96 18.53
C GLN A 150 11.04 6.89 18.83
N THR A 151 11.31 8.16 19.12
CA THR A 151 10.26 9.16 19.36
C THR A 151 9.39 9.36 18.11
N LEU A 152 10.00 9.38 16.92
CA LEU A 152 9.24 9.41 15.67
C LEU A 152 8.37 8.16 15.48
N ALA A 153 8.90 6.99 15.81
CA ALA A 153 8.16 5.72 15.73
C ALA A 153 7.01 5.65 16.74
N ASP A 154 7.20 6.17 17.95
CA ASP A 154 6.17 6.24 18.99
C ASP A 154 5.02 7.19 18.59
N ILE A 155 5.27 8.17 17.73
CA ILE A 155 4.23 9.06 17.19
C ILE A 155 3.57 8.42 15.95
N THR A 156 4.39 7.99 14.99
CA THR A 156 3.95 7.73 13.61
C THR A 156 3.86 6.24 13.24
N GLY A 157 4.29 5.35 14.14
CA GLY A 157 4.39 3.91 13.90
C GLY A 157 5.64 3.49 13.12
N SER A 158 6.52 4.40 12.73
CA SER A 158 7.76 4.11 12.01
C SER A 158 8.84 5.15 12.34
N ARG A 159 10.10 4.71 12.35
CA ARG A 159 11.23 5.65 12.23
C ARG A 159 11.23 6.34 10.86
N ALA A 160 12.16 7.24 10.59
CA ALA A 160 12.21 7.87 9.28
C ALA A 160 12.71 6.88 8.22
N TYR A 161 12.01 6.84 7.08
CA TYR A 161 12.40 6.08 5.90
C TYR A 161 12.38 6.99 4.68
N GLU A 162 13.33 6.83 3.78
CA GLU A 162 13.54 7.75 2.66
C GLU A 162 12.30 7.86 1.76
N ARG A 163 11.63 6.73 1.51
CA ARG A 163 10.41 6.76 0.70
C ARG A 163 9.23 7.45 1.38
N PHE A 164 9.20 7.55 2.72
CA PHE A 164 8.04 8.07 3.44
C PHE A 164 7.80 9.54 3.09
N THR A 165 6.53 9.87 2.89
CA THR A 165 6.12 11.07 2.17
C THR A 165 6.60 12.37 2.81
N GLY A 166 6.65 12.44 4.15
CA GLY A 166 7.19 13.61 4.85
C GLY A 166 8.62 13.93 4.42
N ASN A 167 9.50 12.93 4.34
CA ASN A 167 10.90 13.12 3.96
C ASN A 167 11.04 13.58 2.50
N GLN A 168 10.19 13.06 1.62
CA GLN A 168 10.12 13.49 0.21
C GLN A 168 9.58 14.93 0.05
N ILE A 169 8.59 15.33 0.87
CA ILE A 169 8.09 16.70 0.91
C ILE A 169 9.18 17.66 1.40
N ALA A 170 9.92 17.31 2.46
CA ALA A 170 11.03 18.11 2.97
C ALA A 170 12.12 18.31 1.89
N LYS A 171 12.45 17.25 1.14
CA LYS A 171 13.40 17.32 0.03
C LYS A 171 12.92 18.28 -1.07
N ILE A 172 11.65 18.17 -1.47
CA ILE A 172 11.05 19.05 -2.48
C ILE A 172 11.02 20.51 -2.01
N TYR A 173 10.64 20.76 -0.75
CA TYR A 173 10.68 22.10 -0.16
C TYR A 173 12.09 22.70 -0.21
N SER A 174 13.11 21.89 0.09
CA SER A 174 14.52 22.29 0.11
C SER A 174 15.08 22.56 -1.30
N TRP A 175 14.85 21.66 -2.26
CA TRP A 175 15.50 21.69 -3.58
C TRP A 175 14.67 22.41 -4.65
N LYS A 176 13.34 22.39 -4.51
CA LYS A 176 12.36 22.94 -5.44
C LYS A 176 11.40 23.90 -4.70
N PRO A 177 11.92 24.96 -4.03
CA PRO A 177 11.12 25.83 -3.19
C PRO A 177 10.05 26.62 -3.97
N LYS A 178 10.29 26.88 -5.27
CA LYS A 178 9.31 27.56 -6.14
C LYS A 178 8.11 26.66 -6.41
N GLU A 179 8.36 25.39 -6.71
CA GLU A 179 7.34 24.38 -6.96
C GLU A 179 6.54 24.11 -5.68
N TYR A 180 7.20 24.00 -4.52
CA TYR A 180 6.51 23.89 -3.23
C TYR A 180 5.65 25.12 -2.92
N SER A 181 6.17 26.32 -3.19
CA SER A 181 5.42 27.57 -3.00
C SER A 181 4.18 27.65 -3.90
N ASP A 182 4.28 27.17 -5.14
CA ASP A 182 3.17 27.08 -6.10
C ASP A 182 2.27 25.85 -5.88
N THR A 183 2.47 25.11 -4.79
CA THR A 183 1.64 23.95 -4.43
C THR A 183 0.53 24.37 -3.48
N GLU A 184 -0.73 24.17 -3.88
CA GLU A 184 -1.91 24.42 -3.03
C GLU A 184 -2.38 23.17 -2.29
N ARG A 185 -2.10 21.97 -2.81
CA ARG A 185 -2.53 20.69 -2.23
C ARG A 185 -1.47 19.61 -2.46
N ILE A 186 -1.25 18.77 -1.46
CA ILE A 186 -0.41 17.57 -1.56
C ILE A 186 -1.29 16.35 -1.30
N SER A 187 -1.20 15.35 -2.17
CA SER A 187 -1.96 14.09 -2.07
C SER A 187 -1.01 12.90 -2.06
N LEU A 188 -1.40 11.80 -1.42
CA LEU A 188 -0.84 10.49 -1.74
C LEU A 188 -1.42 10.01 -3.09
N ILE A 189 -0.82 9.03 -3.74
CA ILE A 189 -1.36 8.50 -5.01
C ILE A 189 -2.79 7.97 -4.80
N SER A 190 -3.07 7.40 -3.62
CA SER A 190 -4.41 6.94 -3.22
C SER A 190 -5.43 8.10 -3.21
N SER A 191 -5.17 9.16 -2.45
CA SER A 191 -6.07 10.32 -2.39
C SER A 191 -6.07 11.14 -3.68
N PHE A 192 -4.99 11.16 -4.44
CA PHE A 192 -4.96 11.71 -5.80
C PHE A 192 -5.96 10.98 -6.69
N ALA A 193 -5.92 9.64 -6.73
CA ALA A 193 -6.85 8.84 -7.53
C ALA A 193 -8.31 9.04 -7.10
N ALA A 194 -8.58 9.09 -5.80
CA ALA A 194 -9.91 9.45 -5.29
C ALA A 194 -10.36 10.85 -5.74
N SER A 195 -9.43 11.82 -5.75
CA SER A 195 -9.71 13.20 -6.19
C SER A 195 -10.12 13.26 -7.65
N LEU A 196 -9.51 12.43 -8.51
CA LEU A 196 -9.91 12.33 -9.92
C LEU A 196 -11.38 11.94 -10.04
N PHE A 197 -11.83 10.93 -9.29
CA PHE A 197 -13.23 10.48 -9.32
C PHE A 197 -14.21 11.49 -8.72
N LEU A 198 -13.81 12.20 -7.66
CA LEU A 198 -14.65 13.23 -7.03
C LEU A 198 -14.78 14.48 -7.90
N GLY A 199 -13.76 14.80 -8.70
CA GLY A 199 -13.65 16.12 -9.32
C GLY A 199 -13.41 17.23 -8.30
N ASP A 200 -12.86 16.90 -7.13
CA ASP A 200 -12.38 17.81 -6.08
C ASP A 200 -11.34 17.05 -5.23
N TYR A 201 -10.64 17.73 -4.33
CA TYR A 201 -9.62 17.11 -3.48
C TYR A 201 -10.20 16.15 -2.45
N ALA A 202 -9.77 14.89 -2.53
CA ALA A 202 -10.01 13.90 -1.51
C ALA A 202 -9.10 14.12 -0.27
N PRO A 203 -9.60 13.87 0.94
CA PRO A 203 -8.76 13.73 2.13
C PRO A 203 -7.88 12.47 2.05
N ILE A 204 -6.78 12.48 2.80
CA ILE A 204 -5.92 11.30 2.99
C ILE A 204 -6.55 10.40 4.06
N ASP A 205 -6.59 9.09 3.82
CA ASP A 205 -7.13 8.14 4.79
C ASP A 205 -6.13 7.82 5.91
N TYR A 206 -6.62 7.43 7.08
CA TYR A 206 -5.77 7.08 8.23
C TYR A 206 -4.73 5.99 7.92
N SER A 207 -5.08 5.01 7.09
CA SER A 207 -4.19 3.88 6.83
C SER A 207 -3.01 4.31 5.96
N ASP A 208 -3.25 4.92 4.80
CA ASP A 208 -2.15 5.35 3.93
C ASP A 208 -1.42 6.58 4.48
N GLY A 209 -2.14 7.45 5.21
CA GLY A 209 -1.57 8.59 5.93
C GLY A 209 -0.55 8.19 7.01
N SER A 210 -0.60 6.95 7.51
CA SER A 210 0.40 6.41 8.43
C SER A 210 1.76 6.19 7.75
N GLY A 211 1.79 6.01 6.43
CA GLY A 211 3.02 5.80 5.64
C GLY A 211 3.80 7.09 5.33
N MET A 212 3.63 8.14 6.12
CA MET A 212 4.15 9.48 5.81
C MET A 212 5.18 10.02 6.80
N ASN A 213 5.35 9.42 7.99
CA ASN A 213 6.06 10.03 9.14
C ASN A 213 5.46 11.37 9.60
N LEU A 214 4.16 11.63 9.33
CA LEU A 214 3.49 12.89 9.67
C LEU A 214 2.27 12.71 10.58
N MET A 215 1.62 11.55 10.56
CA MET A 215 0.39 11.29 11.30
C MET A 215 0.70 10.74 12.68
N ASP A 216 0.06 11.28 13.72
CA ASP A 216 -0.06 10.62 15.01
C ASP A 216 -1.09 9.49 14.87
N ILE A 217 -0.61 8.24 14.88
CA ILE A 217 -1.46 7.07 14.59
C ILE A 217 -2.42 6.74 15.74
N PHE A 218 -2.15 7.21 16.96
CA PHE A 218 -2.99 6.97 18.13
C PHE A 218 -4.16 7.95 18.20
N HIS A 219 -3.90 9.23 17.94
CA HIS A 219 -4.90 10.29 17.95
C HIS A 219 -5.57 10.51 16.59
N LYS A 220 -5.04 9.91 15.52
CA LYS A 220 -5.56 9.98 14.16
C LYS A 220 -5.63 11.40 13.58
N GLN A 221 -4.60 12.17 13.87
CA GLN A 221 -4.44 13.57 13.44
C GLN A 221 -3.01 13.79 12.96
N TRP A 222 -2.76 14.86 12.22
CA TRP A 222 -1.39 15.23 11.89
C TRP A 222 -0.63 15.64 13.15
N SER A 223 0.61 15.16 13.30
CA SER A 223 1.51 15.56 14.39
C SER A 223 2.07 16.95 14.09
N PRO A 224 1.74 17.99 14.90
CA PRO A 224 2.26 19.34 14.67
C PRO A 224 3.79 19.40 14.67
N VAL A 225 4.44 18.56 15.49
CA VAL A 225 5.90 18.50 15.58
C VAL A 225 6.48 17.93 14.28
N CYS A 226 5.92 16.85 13.74
CA CYS A 226 6.37 16.27 12.47
C CYS A 226 6.11 17.20 11.28
N LEU A 227 4.94 17.86 11.23
CA LEU A 227 4.62 18.83 10.19
C LEU A 227 5.59 20.01 10.20
N ASN A 228 5.84 20.60 11.37
CA ASN A 228 6.72 21.76 11.52
C ASN A 228 8.19 21.43 11.19
N ALA A 229 8.63 20.21 11.47
CA ALA A 229 9.96 19.73 11.11
C ALA A 229 10.13 19.46 9.60
N THR A 230 9.02 19.24 8.88
CA THR A 230 9.04 18.85 7.47
C THR A 230 9.04 20.04 6.53
N ALA A 231 8.00 20.89 6.57
CA ALA A 231 7.85 22.02 5.66
C ALA A 231 6.82 23.05 6.16
N PRO A 232 6.98 24.35 5.82
CA PRO A 232 6.07 25.40 6.27
C PRO A 232 4.69 25.29 5.60
N GLY A 233 3.62 25.54 6.37
CA GLY A 233 2.23 25.51 5.87
C GLY A 233 1.77 24.14 5.37
N LEU A 234 2.39 23.05 5.85
CA LEU A 234 2.11 21.71 5.35
C LEU A 234 0.70 21.21 5.74
N SER A 235 0.21 21.58 6.93
CA SER A 235 -1.13 21.20 7.39
C SER A 235 -2.23 21.59 6.39
N GLU A 236 -2.21 22.83 5.89
CA GLU A 236 -3.19 23.34 4.93
C GLU A 236 -3.13 22.59 3.58
N ARG A 237 -1.91 22.25 3.13
CA ARG A 237 -1.69 21.53 1.88
C ARG A 237 -2.13 20.07 1.97
N LEU A 238 -2.03 19.43 3.13
CA LEU A 238 -2.51 18.06 3.36
C LEU A 238 -4.03 18.02 3.64
N GLY A 239 -4.57 19.07 4.27
CA GLY A 239 -5.93 19.16 4.80
C GLY A 239 -6.26 18.03 5.78
N GLU A 240 -7.55 17.81 6.02
CA GLU A 240 -7.99 16.86 7.04
C GLU A 240 -7.79 15.40 6.65
N LEU A 241 -7.54 14.58 7.66
CA LEU A 241 -7.53 13.11 7.54
C LEU A 241 -8.95 12.54 7.63
N THR A 242 -9.15 11.36 7.06
CA THR A 242 -10.45 10.66 7.09
C THR A 242 -10.32 9.19 7.48
N PRO A 243 -11.35 8.56 8.09
CA PRO A 243 -11.39 7.11 8.21
C PRO A 243 -11.31 6.43 6.84
N SER A 244 -10.64 5.28 6.77
CA SER A 244 -10.56 4.44 5.56
C SER A 244 -11.93 3.97 5.06
N THR A 245 -13.00 4.07 5.85
CA THR A 245 -14.37 3.73 5.46
C THR A 245 -15.23 4.96 5.16
N GLY A 246 -14.64 6.16 5.09
CA GLY A 246 -15.37 7.40 4.84
C GLY A 246 -15.91 7.48 3.41
N VAL A 247 -17.18 7.83 3.26
CA VAL A 247 -17.75 8.30 1.98
C VAL A 247 -17.29 9.74 1.79
N LEU A 248 -16.58 10.01 0.70
CA LEU A 248 -16.01 11.33 0.41
C LEU A 248 -16.99 12.24 -0.33
N GLY A 249 -17.95 11.65 -1.01
CA GLY A 249 -18.90 12.31 -1.90
C GLY A 249 -19.33 11.36 -3.01
N THR A 250 -20.08 11.87 -3.98
CA THR A 250 -20.44 11.13 -5.18
C THR A 250 -19.42 11.37 -6.29
N VAL A 251 -19.37 10.47 -7.29
CA VAL A 251 -18.56 10.68 -8.48
C VAL A 251 -18.90 12.00 -9.18
N SER A 252 -17.88 12.63 -9.78
CA SER A 252 -18.03 13.85 -10.56
C SER A 252 -19.03 13.66 -11.71
N CYS A 253 -19.75 14.74 -12.05
CA CYS A 253 -20.59 14.78 -13.26
C CYS A 253 -19.80 14.42 -14.52
N TYR A 254 -18.48 14.67 -14.54
CA TYR A 254 -17.57 14.23 -15.59
C TYR A 254 -17.75 12.74 -15.94
N PHE A 255 -17.71 11.85 -14.94
CA PHE A 255 -17.83 10.41 -15.19
C PHE A 255 -19.25 9.98 -15.52
N SER A 256 -20.24 10.69 -14.97
CA SER A 256 -21.65 10.45 -15.27
C SER A 256 -21.95 10.77 -16.74
N GLU A 257 -21.50 11.93 -17.23
CA GLU A 257 -21.75 12.39 -18.59
C GLU A 257 -20.87 11.68 -19.64
N ARG A 258 -19.61 11.40 -19.32
CA ARG A 258 -18.66 10.79 -20.26
C ARG A 258 -18.79 9.27 -20.37
N TYR A 259 -19.01 8.59 -19.25
CA TYR A 259 -18.99 7.12 -19.16
C TYR A 259 -20.34 6.51 -18.73
N GLY A 260 -21.29 7.31 -18.23
CA GLY A 260 -22.60 6.81 -17.80
C GLY A 260 -22.63 6.27 -16.37
N PHE A 261 -21.72 6.71 -15.49
CA PHE A 261 -21.81 6.39 -14.07
C PHE A 261 -23.13 6.92 -13.47
N SER A 262 -23.67 6.20 -12.48
CA SER A 262 -24.77 6.71 -11.66
C SER A 262 -24.34 7.99 -10.94
N HIS A 263 -25.17 9.04 -10.98
CA HIS A 263 -24.97 10.27 -10.19
C HIS A 263 -24.94 10.03 -8.68
N ASN A 264 -25.51 8.91 -8.22
CA ASN A 264 -25.50 8.47 -6.82
C ASN A 264 -24.38 7.46 -6.55
N CYS A 265 -23.38 7.35 -7.41
CA CYS A 265 -22.24 6.47 -7.16
C CYS A 265 -21.33 7.11 -6.12
N ASP A 266 -21.20 6.48 -4.96
CA ASP A 266 -20.35 6.95 -3.87
C ASP A 266 -18.86 6.71 -4.16
N VAL A 267 -18.03 7.66 -3.77
CA VAL A 267 -16.57 7.50 -3.72
C VAL A 267 -16.18 7.28 -2.28
N VAL A 268 -15.85 6.03 -1.94
CA VAL A 268 -15.30 5.66 -0.63
C VAL A 268 -13.80 5.93 -0.66
N ALA A 269 -13.26 6.48 0.43
CA ALA A 269 -11.85 6.85 0.58
C ALA A 269 -10.91 5.81 -0.03
N PHE A 270 -9.91 6.24 -0.79
CA PHE A 270 -8.89 5.32 -1.31
C PHE A 270 -7.81 5.13 -0.25
N THR A 271 -7.03 4.06 -0.34
CA THR A 271 -6.00 3.74 0.66
C THR A 271 -4.73 3.17 0.02
N GLY A 272 -3.73 2.78 0.80
CA GLY A 272 -2.53 2.13 0.31
C GLY A 272 -2.85 0.73 -0.25
N ASP A 273 -2.03 0.22 -1.16
CA ASP A 273 -2.13 -1.17 -1.65
C ASP A 273 -1.84 -2.21 -0.55
N ASN A 274 -1.09 -1.81 0.48
CA ASN A 274 -0.85 -2.58 1.70
C ASN A 274 -1.40 -1.85 2.93
N PRO A 275 -2.73 -1.73 3.12
CA PRO A 275 -3.30 -1.05 4.28
C PRO A 275 -3.04 -1.80 5.61
N GLY A 276 -2.36 -2.95 5.56
CA GLY A 276 -1.58 -3.50 6.67
C GLY A 276 -1.30 -5.00 6.55
N MET A 277 -0.10 -5.38 6.05
CA MET A 277 0.69 -6.60 6.37
C MET A 277 2.17 -6.34 6.03
N PHE A 278 3.10 -6.82 6.86
CA PHE A 278 4.54 -6.54 6.84
C PHE A 278 5.32 -7.34 5.77
N PHE A 279 6.39 -6.74 5.24
CA PHE A 279 6.96 -6.95 3.89
C PHE A 279 8.07 -8.02 3.76
N ASP A 280 8.24 -8.56 2.54
CA ASP A 280 9.26 -9.56 2.12
C ASP A 280 10.52 -8.93 1.47
N VAL A 281 10.63 -7.60 1.44
CA VAL A 281 11.78 -6.88 0.86
C VAL A 281 12.69 -6.37 1.97
N LEU A 282 13.98 -6.27 1.67
CA LEU A 282 15.06 -5.97 2.61
C LEU A 282 15.02 -4.51 3.07
N GLU A 283 14.18 -4.17 4.05
CA GLU A 283 14.30 -2.94 4.84
C GLU A 283 13.33 -2.94 6.03
N ILE A 284 13.79 -2.50 7.20
CA ILE A 284 13.13 -2.55 8.53
C ILE A 284 13.50 -3.80 9.34
N SER A 285 14.76 -3.83 9.75
CA SER A 285 15.28 -4.57 10.91
C SER A 285 15.32 -6.11 10.84
N PRO A 286 16.48 -6.73 11.17
CA PRO A 286 17.72 -6.08 11.54
C PRO A 286 18.45 -5.49 10.32
N SER A 287 19.27 -4.46 10.51
CA SER A 287 20.15 -3.91 9.47
C SER A 287 21.34 -4.83 9.18
N VAL A 288 21.04 -6.10 8.90
CA VAL A 288 22.01 -7.18 8.72
C VAL A 288 22.01 -7.59 7.25
N SER A 289 23.20 -7.75 6.69
CA SER A 289 23.39 -8.24 5.33
C SER A 289 24.40 -9.40 5.30
N GLY A 290 24.32 -10.22 4.25
CA GLY A 290 25.21 -11.37 4.04
C GLY A 290 24.61 -12.73 4.42
N HIS A 291 25.35 -13.80 4.11
CA HIS A 291 24.96 -15.17 4.40
C HIS A 291 25.64 -15.63 5.70
N HIS A 292 24.86 -15.76 6.77
CA HIS A 292 25.35 -16.20 8.08
C HIS A 292 24.84 -17.62 8.36
N ARG A 293 25.77 -18.57 8.53
CA ARG A 293 25.46 -19.99 8.76
C ARG A 293 25.98 -20.41 10.12
N PHE A 294 25.14 -21.08 10.90
CA PHE A 294 25.51 -21.62 12.20
C PHE A 294 25.12 -23.09 12.31
N ASP A 295 26.04 -23.94 12.77
CA ASP A 295 25.78 -25.37 13.02
C ASP A 295 24.88 -25.57 14.25
N ALA A 296 24.55 -26.82 14.62
CA ALA A 296 23.65 -27.11 15.74
C ALA A 296 24.17 -26.57 17.09
N GLU A 297 25.49 -26.44 17.24
CA GLU A 297 26.16 -25.92 18.43
C GLU A 297 26.26 -24.39 18.45
N GLY A 298 25.73 -23.70 17.42
CA GLY A 298 25.76 -22.23 17.33
C GLY A 298 27.09 -21.68 16.82
N ARG A 299 27.96 -22.51 16.23
CA ARG A 299 29.25 -22.08 15.67
C ARG A 299 29.08 -21.66 14.22
N LYS A 300 29.74 -20.57 13.83
CA LYS A 300 29.72 -20.08 12.44
C LYS A 300 30.41 -21.08 11.50
N VAL A 301 29.77 -21.41 10.39
CA VAL A 301 30.30 -22.33 9.37
C VAL A 301 30.33 -21.68 7.98
N SER A 302 31.19 -22.18 7.09
CA SER A 302 31.34 -21.63 5.74
C SER A 302 30.24 -22.08 4.78
N SER A 303 29.73 -23.31 4.94
CA SER A 303 28.72 -23.90 4.05
C SER A 303 27.87 -24.97 4.74
N PHE A 304 26.66 -25.18 4.26
CA PHE A 304 25.86 -26.37 4.54
C PHE A 304 25.84 -27.34 3.36
N SER A 305 25.34 -28.57 3.57
CA SER A 305 24.94 -29.42 2.45
C SER A 305 23.74 -28.78 1.72
N PRO A 306 23.53 -29.07 0.42
CA PRO A 306 22.48 -28.39 -0.35
C PRO A 306 21.07 -28.51 0.25
N ASP A 307 20.72 -29.67 0.79
CA ASP A 307 19.46 -29.95 1.46
C ASP A 307 19.28 -29.14 2.76
N VAL A 308 20.34 -29.03 3.56
CA VAL A 308 20.35 -28.21 4.78
C VAL A 308 20.28 -26.73 4.43
N GLU A 309 20.96 -26.27 3.38
CA GLU A 309 20.94 -24.88 2.93
C GLU A 309 19.52 -24.44 2.53
N ILE A 310 18.81 -25.28 1.75
CA ILE A 310 17.43 -25.01 1.33
C ILE A 310 16.52 -24.87 2.57
N ARG A 311 16.62 -25.81 3.52
CA ARG A 311 15.78 -25.78 4.73
C ARG A 311 16.11 -24.60 5.63
N ALA A 312 17.39 -24.30 5.82
CA ALA A 312 17.85 -23.17 6.63
C ALA A 312 17.38 -21.82 6.05
N LEU A 313 17.35 -21.67 4.72
CA LEU A 313 16.81 -20.49 4.07
C LEU A 313 15.32 -20.29 4.39
N VAL A 314 14.50 -21.33 4.17
CA VAL A 314 13.04 -21.26 4.36
C VAL A 314 12.70 -21.10 5.85
N GLU A 315 13.30 -21.92 6.73
CA GLU A 315 13.07 -21.82 8.19
C GLU A 315 13.55 -20.49 8.73
N GLY A 316 14.74 -20.03 8.34
CA GLY A 316 15.30 -18.75 8.79
C GLY A 316 14.39 -17.58 8.44
N GLN A 317 13.83 -17.56 7.23
CA GLN A 317 12.87 -16.52 6.81
C GLN A 317 11.60 -16.50 7.66
N PHE A 318 11.01 -17.67 7.97
CA PHE A 318 9.80 -17.72 8.78
C PHE A 318 10.07 -17.50 10.28
N LEU A 319 11.22 -17.93 10.80
CA LEU A 319 11.66 -17.64 12.16
C LEU A 319 11.85 -16.13 12.34
N ALA A 320 12.54 -15.47 11.40
CA ALA A 320 12.67 -14.02 11.39
C ALA A 320 11.31 -13.32 11.41
N LYS A 321 10.39 -13.71 10.52
CA LYS A 321 9.02 -13.16 10.46
C LYS A 321 8.28 -13.32 11.79
N ARG A 322 8.28 -14.53 12.37
CA ARG A 322 7.62 -14.80 13.65
C ARG A 322 8.24 -13.98 14.78
N PHE A 323 9.56 -13.95 14.86
CA PHE A 323 10.31 -13.25 15.90
C PHE A 323 10.06 -11.73 15.85
N HIS A 324 10.23 -11.11 14.68
CA HIS A 324 10.03 -9.67 14.53
C HIS A 324 8.56 -9.26 14.68
N ALA A 325 7.61 -10.07 14.22
CA ALA A 325 6.20 -9.84 14.52
C ALA A 325 5.95 -9.82 16.04
N GLN A 326 6.52 -10.77 16.79
CA GLN A 326 6.37 -10.83 18.24
C GLN A 326 7.00 -9.61 18.95
N LYS A 327 8.12 -9.08 18.46
CA LYS A 327 8.72 -7.83 18.95
C LYS A 327 7.78 -6.63 18.79
N LEU A 328 6.98 -6.61 17.73
CA LEU A 328 5.93 -5.60 17.50
C LEU A 328 4.64 -5.87 18.32
N GLY A 329 4.65 -6.86 19.21
CA GLY A 329 3.52 -7.18 20.08
C GLY A 329 2.53 -8.21 19.53
N TYR A 330 2.79 -8.79 18.34
CA TYR A 330 1.97 -9.87 17.80
C TYR A 330 2.00 -11.10 18.71
N LYS A 331 0.83 -11.72 18.91
CA LYS A 331 0.68 -12.95 19.69
C LYS A 331 -0.09 -13.99 18.89
N ILE A 332 0.45 -15.20 18.87
CA ILE A 332 -0.25 -16.37 18.36
C ILE A 332 -1.21 -16.81 19.45
N VAL A 333 -2.51 -16.77 19.15
CA VAL A 333 -3.60 -17.08 20.09
C VAL A 333 -4.43 -18.24 19.56
N LYS A 334 -5.36 -18.74 20.39
CA LYS A 334 -6.30 -19.78 19.97
C LYS A 334 -7.07 -19.29 18.73
N ASN A 335 -7.10 -20.12 17.69
CA ASN A 335 -7.70 -19.85 16.37
C ASN A 335 -6.93 -18.86 15.48
N SER A 336 -5.67 -18.53 15.80
CA SER A 336 -4.78 -17.90 14.83
C SER A 336 -4.68 -18.73 13.55
N ARG A 337 -4.63 -18.05 12.41
CA ARG A 337 -4.42 -18.64 11.08
C ARG A 337 -3.45 -17.77 10.31
N VAL A 338 -2.70 -18.40 9.41
CA VAL A 338 -1.81 -17.70 8.48
C VAL A 338 -2.44 -17.72 7.10
N LEU A 339 -2.41 -16.59 6.40
CA LEU A 339 -2.81 -16.49 5.00
C LEU A 339 -1.54 -16.33 4.16
N ALA A 340 -1.31 -17.26 3.25
CA ALA A 340 -0.18 -17.23 2.33
C ALA A 340 -0.68 -16.91 0.91
N THR A 341 0.00 -15.99 0.24
CA THR A 341 -0.26 -15.58 -1.15
C THR A 341 1.08 -15.36 -1.88
N GLY A 342 1.04 -15.11 -3.19
CA GLY A 342 2.23 -14.94 -4.03
C GLY A 342 2.84 -16.26 -4.50
N GLY A 343 3.90 -16.19 -5.33
CA GLY A 343 4.45 -17.35 -6.04
C GLY A 343 4.86 -18.50 -5.11
N ALA A 344 5.51 -18.21 -3.98
CA ALA A 344 5.95 -19.22 -3.01
C ALA A 344 4.78 -19.96 -2.34
N SER A 345 3.58 -19.36 -2.29
CA SER A 345 2.39 -20.01 -1.71
C SER A 345 1.86 -21.18 -2.54
N SER A 346 2.35 -21.37 -3.76
CA SER A 346 2.06 -22.56 -4.56
C SER A 346 2.85 -23.81 -4.13
N ASN A 347 3.90 -23.65 -3.32
CA ASN A 347 4.75 -24.73 -2.88
C ASN A 347 4.31 -25.26 -1.50
N HIS A 348 3.79 -26.48 -1.47
CA HIS A 348 3.26 -27.11 -0.27
C HIS A 348 4.31 -27.29 0.85
N ASP A 349 5.57 -27.60 0.50
CA ASP A 349 6.63 -27.81 1.49
C ASP A 349 7.03 -26.49 2.17
N ILE A 350 7.09 -25.39 1.41
CA ILE A 350 7.29 -24.05 1.98
C ILE A 350 6.16 -23.69 2.93
N LEU A 351 4.90 -23.94 2.54
CA LEU A 351 3.75 -23.69 3.41
C LEU A 351 3.79 -24.54 4.67
N GLN A 352 4.25 -25.79 4.60
CA GLN A 352 4.37 -26.66 5.76
C GLN A 352 5.35 -26.07 6.79
N VAL A 353 6.52 -25.61 6.35
CA VAL A 353 7.49 -24.93 7.24
C VAL A 353 6.88 -23.67 7.85
N LEU A 354 6.16 -22.86 7.07
CA LEU A 354 5.44 -21.69 7.58
C LEU A 354 4.43 -22.08 8.69
N SER A 355 3.66 -23.14 8.46
CA SER A 355 2.66 -23.64 9.41
C SER A 355 3.30 -24.12 10.70
N ASP A 356 4.39 -24.86 10.59
CA ASP A 356 5.11 -25.42 11.73
C ASP A 356 5.80 -24.32 12.55
N VAL A 357 6.45 -23.36 11.88
CA VAL A 357 7.10 -22.22 12.53
C VAL A 357 6.09 -21.33 13.22
N PHE A 358 4.90 -21.11 12.67
CA PHE A 358 3.87 -20.29 13.32
C PHE A 358 2.94 -21.08 14.26
N ASP A 359 3.10 -22.40 14.39
CA ASP A 359 2.19 -23.26 15.18
C ASP A 359 0.70 -22.96 14.85
N ALA A 360 0.41 -22.75 13.57
CA ALA A 360 -0.88 -22.26 13.10
C ALA A 360 -1.22 -22.82 11.71
N PRO A 361 -2.50 -23.13 11.43
CA PRO A 361 -2.93 -23.57 10.11
C PRO A 361 -2.69 -22.47 9.06
N VAL A 362 -2.16 -22.88 7.90
CA VAL A 362 -1.93 -21.98 6.76
C VAL A 362 -3.01 -22.19 5.71
N TYR A 363 -3.56 -21.08 5.25
CA TYR A 363 -4.57 -21.04 4.21
C TYR A 363 -4.03 -20.27 3.00
N THR A 364 -4.40 -20.71 1.81
CA THR A 364 -4.13 -19.98 0.57
C THR A 364 -5.43 -19.44 -0.02
N ILE A 365 -5.32 -18.38 -0.80
CA ILE A 365 -6.44 -17.83 -1.54
C ILE A 365 -6.00 -17.63 -2.99
N ASP A 366 -6.62 -18.39 -3.90
CA ASP A 366 -6.39 -18.23 -5.33
C ASP A 366 -7.33 -17.17 -5.88
N VAL A 367 -6.96 -15.91 -5.64
CA VAL A 367 -7.70 -14.76 -6.14
C VAL A 367 -6.71 -13.84 -6.85
N PRO A 368 -6.73 -13.78 -8.19
CA PRO A 368 -6.00 -12.74 -8.91
C PRO A 368 -6.56 -11.37 -8.48
N ASN A 369 -5.68 -10.36 -8.40
CA ASN A 369 -6.07 -8.98 -8.08
C ASN A 369 -6.72 -8.80 -6.69
N SER A 370 -6.18 -9.48 -5.67
CA SER A 370 -6.65 -9.41 -4.28
C SER A 370 -6.80 -7.99 -3.74
N THR A 371 -5.90 -7.07 -4.12
CA THR A 371 -5.94 -5.64 -3.78
C THR A 371 -7.17 -4.95 -4.36
N CYS A 372 -7.44 -5.11 -5.66
CA CYS A 372 -8.66 -4.62 -6.30
C CYS A 372 -9.92 -5.20 -5.65
N LEU A 373 -9.94 -6.51 -5.39
CA LEU A 373 -11.09 -7.16 -4.78
C LEU A 373 -11.36 -6.61 -3.36
N GLY A 374 -10.31 -6.42 -2.56
CA GLY A 374 -10.43 -5.78 -1.25
C GLY A 374 -11.01 -4.37 -1.35
N CYS A 375 -10.64 -3.59 -2.37
CA CYS A 375 -11.22 -2.27 -2.61
C CYS A 375 -12.69 -2.32 -3.00
N ALA A 376 -13.09 -3.27 -3.86
CA ALA A 376 -14.50 -3.47 -4.21
C ALA A 376 -15.33 -3.88 -2.97
N TYR A 377 -14.76 -4.70 -2.08
CA TYR A 377 -15.37 -5.04 -0.80
C TYR A 377 -15.48 -3.82 0.12
N ARG A 378 -14.48 -2.94 0.18
CA ARG A 378 -14.56 -1.69 0.96
C ARG A 378 -15.67 -0.78 0.45
N ALA A 379 -15.84 -0.67 -0.86
CA ALA A 379 -16.95 0.06 -1.47
C ALA A 379 -18.31 -0.56 -1.09
N ALA A 380 -18.44 -1.89 -1.20
CA ALA A 380 -19.66 -2.61 -0.83
C ALA A 380 -20.00 -2.55 0.66
N HIS A 381 -18.97 -2.51 1.53
CA HIS A 381 -19.13 -2.48 2.97
C HIS A 381 -19.86 -1.22 3.45
N VAL A 382 -19.46 -0.07 2.90
CA VAL A 382 -20.03 1.22 3.26
C VAL A 382 -21.51 1.29 2.87
N GLU A 383 -21.86 0.79 1.68
CA GLU A 383 -23.25 0.70 1.21
C GLU A 383 -24.13 -0.27 2.02
N ARG A 384 -23.55 -1.36 2.55
CA ARG A 384 -24.32 -2.38 3.29
C ARG A 384 -24.57 -2.02 4.75
N GLY A 385 -23.70 -1.23 5.37
CA GLY A 385 -23.79 -0.82 6.78
C GLY A 385 -23.70 -1.97 7.80
N SER A 386 -23.36 -3.20 7.37
CA SER A 386 -23.07 -4.34 8.24
C SER A 386 -21.59 -4.38 8.61
N SER A 387 -21.18 -5.17 9.59
CA SER A 387 -19.74 -5.35 9.85
C SER A 387 -19.01 -5.95 8.64
N PHE A 388 -17.76 -5.55 8.43
CA PHE A 388 -16.94 -6.04 7.31
C PHE A 388 -16.81 -7.58 7.31
N SER A 389 -16.64 -8.18 8.49
CA SER A 389 -16.54 -9.63 8.63
C SER A 389 -17.85 -10.36 8.32
N GLU A 390 -19.01 -9.76 8.62
CA GLU A 390 -20.32 -10.28 8.26
C GLU A 390 -20.55 -10.31 6.77
N MET A 391 -20.21 -9.21 6.09
CA MET A 391 -20.34 -9.07 4.65
C MET A 391 -19.56 -10.17 3.91
N LEU A 392 -18.37 -10.52 4.41
CA LEU A 392 -17.49 -11.50 3.77
C LEU A 392 -17.78 -12.97 4.13
N ARG A 393 -18.79 -13.28 4.96
CA ARG A 393 -19.04 -14.68 5.39
C ARG A 393 -19.34 -15.63 4.22
N ASN A 394 -19.93 -15.09 3.15
CA ASN A 394 -20.42 -15.84 2.00
C ASN A 394 -19.50 -15.72 0.76
N THR A 395 -18.40 -14.98 0.84
CA THR A 395 -17.43 -14.90 -0.26
C THR A 395 -16.55 -16.16 -0.31
N SER A 396 -15.82 -16.34 -1.41
CA SER A 396 -14.81 -17.38 -1.55
C SER A 396 -13.90 -17.44 -0.32
N LYS A 397 -13.90 -18.58 0.35
CA LYS A 397 -13.13 -18.78 1.58
C LYS A 397 -11.71 -19.20 1.23
N PRO A 398 -10.70 -18.71 1.97
CA PRO A 398 -9.36 -19.26 1.91
C PRO A 398 -9.40 -20.77 2.12
N GLN A 399 -8.63 -21.50 1.33
CA GLN A 399 -8.55 -22.96 1.39
C GLN A 399 -7.44 -23.35 2.36
N LEU A 400 -7.72 -24.31 3.25
CA LEU A 400 -6.69 -24.84 4.13
C LEU A 400 -5.65 -25.57 3.28
N ALA A 401 -4.41 -25.10 3.31
CA ALA A 401 -3.32 -25.74 2.60
C ALA A 401 -2.63 -26.79 3.49
N VAL A 402 -2.23 -26.39 4.70
CA VAL A 402 -1.49 -27.25 5.65
C VAL A 402 -1.83 -26.94 7.10
N ARG A 403 -1.52 -27.89 7.98
CA ARG A 403 -1.62 -27.76 9.44
C ARG A 403 -0.24 -27.99 10.08
N PRO A 404 0.02 -27.41 11.26
CA PRO A 404 1.26 -27.67 11.96
C PRO A 404 1.37 -29.16 12.29
N GLN A 405 2.55 -29.74 12.06
CA GLN A 405 2.85 -31.12 12.42
C GLN A 405 2.90 -31.28 13.94
N ALA A 406 2.57 -32.47 14.43
CA ALA A 406 2.73 -32.80 15.84
C ALA A 406 4.22 -32.69 16.23
N GLY A 407 4.52 -32.03 17.35
CA GLY A 407 5.90 -31.81 17.78
C GLY A 407 6.54 -30.51 17.25
N SER A 408 5.88 -29.79 16.33
CA SER A 408 6.46 -28.58 15.71
C SER A 408 6.75 -27.49 16.75
N LYS A 409 5.85 -27.31 17.72
CA LYS A 409 6.04 -26.33 18.79
C LYS A 409 7.27 -26.63 19.65
N GLU A 410 7.51 -27.90 19.96
CA GLU A 410 8.65 -28.39 20.73
C GLU A 410 9.97 -28.17 19.98
N VAL A 411 9.94 -28.14 18.65
CA VAL A 411 11.08 -27.82 17.79
C VAL A 411 11.28 -26.31 17.67
N TYR A 412 10.26 -25.56 17.26
CA TYR A 412 10.42 -24.16 16.87
C TYR A 412 10.45 -23.17 18.04
N ALA A 413 9.88 -23.52 19.20
CA ALA A 413 9.98 -22.67 20.39
C ALA A 413 11.44 -22.45 20.85
N PRO A 414 12.27 -23.50 21.06
CA PRO A 414 13.69 -23.30 21.37
C PRO A 414 14.49 -22.73 20.19
N MET A 415 14.14 -23.08 18.95
CA MET A 415 14.81 -22.49 17.77
C MET A 415 14.61 -20.98 17.65
N LEU A 416 13.44 -20.43 18.05
CA LEU A 416 13.23 -18.98 18.08
C LEU A 416 14.12 -18.26 19.08
N VAL A 417 14.30 -18.84 20.28
CA VAL A 417 15.22 -18.29 21.29
C VAL A 417 16.63 -18.27 20.74
N ARG A 418 17.07 -19.39 20.16
CA ARG A 418 18.38 -19.50 19.53
C ARG A 418 18.55 -18.54 18.34
N PHE A 419 17.54 -18.39 17.50
CA PHE A 419 17.56 -17.44 16.38
C PHE A 419 17.78 -16.01 16.88
N ALA A 420 17.08 -15.61 17.93
CA ALA A 420 17.22 -14.28 18.54
C ALA A 420 18.65 -14.02 19.05
N GLU A 421 19.25 -14.99 19.73
CA GLU A 421 20.64 -14.91 20.23
C GLU A 421 21.65 -14.76 19.09
N LEU A 422 21.48 -15.54 18.01
CA LEU A 422 22.36 -15.49 16.84
C LEU A 422 22.20 -14.19 16.06
N GLU A 423 20.98 -13.67 15.91
CA GLU A 423 20.72 -12.38 15.27
C GLU A 423 21.42 -11.24 16.04
N GLU A 424 21.31 -11.25 17.38
CA GLU A 424 21.98 -10.28 18.25
C GLU A 424 23.51 -10.38 18.14
N GLN A 425 24.05 -11.59 18.08
CA GLN A 425 25.50 -11.80 17.85
C GLN A 425 25.95 -11.16 16.52
N ILE A 426 25.21 -11.37 15.44
CA ILE A 426 25.54 -10.79 14.13
C ILE A 426 25.46 -9.26 14.20
N LEU A 427 24.44 -8.71 14.85
CA LEU A 427 24.29 -7.27 15.05
C LEU A 427 25.47 -6.66 15.81
N GLN A 428 26.02 -7.34 16.80
CA GLN A 428 27.21 -6.89 17.54
C GLN A 428 28.52 -7.01 16.74
N GLU A 429 28.62 -8.01 15.85
CA GLU A 429 29.76 -8.17 14.92
C GLU A 429 29.78 -7.07 13.84
N MET A 430 28.59 -6.62 13.41
CA MET A 430 28.44 -5.52 12.47
C MET A 430 28.63 -4.19 13.21
N LYS A 431 29.78 -3.54 13.01
CA LYS A 431 30.01 -2.19 13.56
C LYS A 431 28.82 -1.27 13.19
N PRO A 432 28.39 -0.36 14.08
CA PRO A 432 27.47 0.70 13.70
C PRO A 432 28.06 1.42 12.49
N LEU A 433 27.27 1.53 11.42
CA LEU A 433 27.62 2.38 10.27
C LEU A 433 27.69 3.85 10.71
#